data_AF-A0A9E3GQH1-F1
#
_entry.id   AF-A0A9E3GQH1-F1
#
_cell.length_a   1.000
_cell.length_b   1.000
_cell.length_c   1.000
_cell.angle_alpha   90.00
_cell.angle_beta   90.00
_cell.angle_gamma   90.00
#
_symmetry.space_group_name_H-M   'P 1'
#
loop_
_entity.id
_entity.type
_entity.pdbx_description
1 polymer ?
#
loop_
_entity_poly.entity_id
_entity_poly.type
_entity_poly.pdbx_seq_one_letter_code
_entity_poly.pdbx_strand_id
1 'polypeptide(L)' 'MGRIVAGIDGSPGSELALRWALREAIAHDAILETVAVHPNPDTVGRAGSRFPAEGNEEVEARTRAGLDEIVD' A
#
# COMPACT_ATOMS: atom_id res chain seq x y z
N MET A 1 5.66 -21.51 7.86
CA MET A 1 5.91 -20.23 7.15
C MET A 1 5.12 -19.15 7.85
N GLY A 2 5.80 -18.16 8.41
CA GLY A 2 5.17 -16.99 9.03
C GLY A 2 4.69 -15.99 7.98
N ARG A 3 3.81 -15.07 8.37
CA ARG A 3 3.38 -13.93 7.56
C ARG A 3 3.46 -12.66 8.39
N ILE A 4 4.02 -11.61 7.81
CA ILE A 4 4.05 -10.25 8.37
C ILE A 4 3.21 -9.38 7.43
N VAL A 5 2.29 -8.60 7.98
CA VAL A 5 1.46 -7.66 7.21
C VAL A 5 1.85 -6.23 7.60
N ALA A 6 2.16 -5.40 6.61
CA ALA A 6 2.53 -4.00 6.81
C ALA A 6 1.56 -3.08 6.08
N GLY A 7 0.94 -2.16 6.82
CA GLY A 7 0.14 -1.08 6.25
C GLY A 7 1.04 0.03 5.71
N ILE A 8 0.76 0.50 4.50
CA ILE A 8 1.47 1.61 3.85
C ILE A 8 0.49 2.74 3.54
N ASP A 9 0.83 3.95 4.00
CA ASP A 9 0.05 5.18 3.79
C ASP A 9 0.86 6.31 3.13
N GLY A 10 2.14 6.05 2.80
CA GLY A 10 3.05 7.02 2.20
C GLY A 10 3.69 7.98 3.20
N SER A 11 3.40 7.85 4.51
CA SER A 11 4.06 8.64 5.54
C SER A 11 5.48 8.12 5.81
N PRO A 12 6.39 8.98 6.34
CA PRO A 12 7.70 8.52 6.81
C PRO A 12 7.62 7.43 7.89
N GLY A 13 6.54 7.41 8.68
CA GLY A 13 6.30 6.37 9.67
C GLY A 13 6.02 5.01 9.03
N SER A 14 5.23 4.99 7.95
CA SER A 14 4.97 3.76 7.19
C SER A 14 6.21 3.23 6.48
N GLU A 15 7.12 4.11 6.03
CA GLU A 15 8.40 3.71 5.46
C GLU A 15 9.27 2.98 6.49
N LEU A 16 9.41 3.56 7.70
CA LEU A 16 10.15 2.93 8.79
C LEU A 16 9.54 1.57 9.19
N ALA A 17 8.21 1.48 9.21
CA ALA A 17 7.50 0.23 9.47
C ALA A 17 7.78 -0.82 8.40
N LEU A 18 7.79 -0.44 7.12
CA LEU A 18 8.09 -1.35 6.01
C LEU A 18 9.52 -1.87 6.08
N ARG A 19 10.51 -0.99 6.35
CA ARG A 19 11.92 -1.38 6.53
C ARG A 19 12.11 -2.32 7.73
N TRP A 20 11.35 -2.13 8.81
CA TRP A 20 11.37 -3.07 9.94
C TRP A 20 10.75 -4.42 9.55
N ALA A 21 9.56 -4.40 8.95
CA ALA A 21 8.82 -5.60 8.56
C ALA A 21 9.62 -6.48 7.57
N LEU A 22 10.35 -5.87 6.64
CA LEU A 22 11.24 -6.60 5.72
C LEU A 22 12.35 -7.33 6.45
N ARG A 23 13.02 -6.67 7.41
CA ARG A 23 14.09 -7.29 8.21
C ARG A 23 13.58 -8.46 9.04
N GLU A 24 12.40 -8.31 9.65
CA GLU A 24 11.76 -9.39 10.41
C GLU A 24 11.34 -10.55 9.51
N ALA A 25 10.80 -10.26 8.31
CA ALA A 25 10.40 -11.30 7.37
C ALA A 25 11.60 -12.16 6.94
N ILE A 26 12.75 -11.52 6.67
CA ILE A 26 14.01 -12.21 6.37
C ILE A 26 14.50 -13.03 7.57
N ALA A 27 14.49 -12.46 8.77
CA ALA A 27 14.97 -13.12 9.98
C ALA A 27 14.16 -14.38 10.34
N HIS A 28 12.88 -14.41 9.94
CA HIS A 28 11.94 -15.45 10.33
C HIS A 28 11.49 -16.38 9.19
N ASP A 29 12.09 -16.26 8.00
CA ASP A 29 11.67 -17.00 6.79
C ASP A 29 10.15 -16.88 6.56
N ALA A 30 9.67 -15.63 6.63
CA ALA A 30 8.27 -15.26 6.55
C ALA A 30 7.97 -14.45 5.28
N ILE A 31 6.72 -14.50 4.84
CA ILE A 31 6.23 -13.69 3.72
C ILE A 31 5.84 -12.32 4.26
N LEU A 32 6.34 -11.26 3.62
CA LEU A 32 5.86 -9.91 3.83
C LEU A 32 4.72 -9.59 2.84
N GLU A 33 3.58 -9.17 3.37
CA GLU A 33 2.44 -8.68 2.59
C GLU A 33 2.18 -7.21 2.93
N THR A 34 2.12 -6.37 1.90
CA THR A 34 1.87 -4.94 2.05
C THR A 34 0.42 -4.62 1.72
N VAL A 35 -0.18 -3.73 2.51
CA VAL A 35 -1.57 -3.30 2.33
C VAL A 35 -1.61 -1.79 2.29
N ALA A 36 -2.10 -1.23 1.18
CA ALA A 36 -2.33 0.19 1.04
C ALA A 36 -3.84 0.47 1.02
N VAL A 37 -4.25 1.55 1.67
CA VAL A 37 -5.63 2.04 1.59
C VAL A 37 -5.60 3.36 0.84
N HIS A 38 -6.34 3.41 -0.26
CA HIS A 38 -6.49 4.61 -1.06
C HIS A 38 -7.92 5.12 -0.94
N PRO A 39 -8.13 6.44 -0.97
CA PRO A 39 -9.46 7.00 -1.14
C PRO A 39 -10.04 6.41 -2.43
N ASN A 40 -11.16 5.70 -2.33
CA ASN A 40 -11.91 5.32 -3.51
C ASN A 40 -12.65 6.57 -4.01
N PRO A 41 -12.31 7.12 -5.20
CA PRO A 41 -12.97 8.29 -5.73
C PRO A 41 -14.39 7.98 -6.24
N ASP A 42 -14.87 6.74 -6.13
CA ASP A 42 -16.30 6.39 -6.17
C ASP A 42 -17.02 6.95 -4.93
N THR A 43 -16.81 8.24 -4.65
CA THR A 43 -17.71 9.03 -3.86
C THR A 43 -18.95 9.22 -4.71
N VAL A 44 -20.05 8.57 -4.34
CA VAL A 44 -21.37 8.95 -4.84
C VAL A 44 -21.54 10.44 -4.51
N GLY A 45 -21.41 11.32 -5.51
CA GLY A 45 -21.60 12.74 -5.30
C GLY A 45 -23.00 13.02 -4.76
N ARG A 46 -23.22 14.16 -4.10
CA ARG A 46 -24.61 14.64 -3.88
C ARG A 46 -25.30 14.67 -5.24
N ALA A 47 -26.33 13.84 -5.42
CA ALA A 47 -27.05 13.55 -6.67
C ALA A 47 -26.61 12.35 -7.54
N GLY A 48 -25.76 11.43 -7.04
CA GLY A 48 -25.52 10.15 -7.72
C GLY A 48 -24.55 10.19 -8.90
N SER A 49 -23.93 11.34 -9.16
CA SER A 49 -22.92 11.49 -10.20
C SER A 49 -21.61 10.78 -9.81
N ARG A 50 -21.09 9.96 -10.72
CA ARG A 50 -19.74 9.38 -10.63
C ARG A 50 -18.76 10.37 -11.25
N PHE A 51 -17.82 10.88 -10.47
CA PHE A 51 -16.67 11.61 -11.02
C PHE A 51 -15.67 10.60 -11.61
N PRO A 52 -14.87 10.96 -12.62
CA PRO A 52 -13.80 10.07 -13.09
C PRO A 52 -12.85 9.81 -11.94
N ALA A 53 -12.95 8.60 -11.39
CA ALA A 53 -12.00 8.07 -10.43
C ALA A 53 -10.73 7.65 -11.16
N GLU A 54 -9.57 7.79 -10.52
CA GLU A 54 -8.41 6.96 -10.88
C GLU A 54 -8.88 5.50 -10.84
N GLY A 55 -8.70 4.77 -11.94
CA GLY A 55 -9.05 3.35 -11.96
C GLY A 55 -8.21 2.58 -10.94
N ASN A 56 -8.76 1.51 -10.37
CA ASN A 56 -8.05 0.69 -9.38
C ASN A 56 -6.65 0.26 -9.86
N GLU A 57 -6.48 0.00 -11.15
CA GLU A 57 -5.18 -0.36 -11.75
C GLU A 57 -4.12 0.75 -11.62
N GLU A 58 -4.51 2.02 -11.76
CA GLU A 58 -3.58 3.15 -11.66
C GLU A 58 -3.18 3.42 -10.21
N VAL A 59 -4.13 3.24 -9.29
CA VAL A 59 -3.90 3.25 -7.85
C VAL A 59 -2.92 2.15 -7.46
N GLU A 60 -3.14 0.92 -7.93
CA GLU A 60 -2.24 -0.22 -7.68
C GLU A 60 -0.84 0.01 -8.26
N ALA A 61 -0.74 0.56 -9.48
CA ALA A 61 0.54 0.85 -10.13
C ALA A 61 1.35 1.90 -9.36
N ARG A 62 0.71 2.99 -8.90
CA ARG A 62 1.36 4.02 -8.08
C ARG A 62 1.87 3.46 -6.76
N THR A 63 1.07 2.61 -6.12
CA THR A 63 1.45 1.96 -4.85
C THR A 63 2.64 1.03 -5.05
N ARG A 64 2.66 0.27 -6.14
CA ARG A 64 3.81 -0.59 -6.48
C ARG A 64 5.07 0.23 -6.73
N ALA A 65 4.97 1.32 -7.50
CA ALA A 65 6.11 2.19 -7.76
C ALA A 65 6.70 2.81 -6.48
N GLY A 66 5.85 3.25 -5.54
CA GLY A 66 6.30 3.77 -4.25
C GLY A 66 6.90 2.69 -3.34
N LEU A 67 6.45 1.43 -3.46
CA LEU A 67 7.09 0.32 -2.78
C LEU A 67 8.51 0.11 -3.31
N ASP A 68 8.70 0.05 -4.63
CA ASP A 68 10.00 -0.20 -5.26
C ASP A 68 11.06 0.81 -4.80
N GLU A 69 10.71 2.09 -4.66
CA GLU A 69 11.60 3.15 -4.14
C GLU A 69 12.07 2.90 -2.69
N ILE A 70 11.27 2.21 -1.87
CA ILE A 70 11.61 1.95 -0.46
C ILE A 70 12.49 0.70 -0.31
N VAL A 71 12.33 -0.28 -1.20
CA VAL A 71 13.02 -1.58 -1.13
C VAL A 71 14.34 -1.64 -1.91
N ASP A 72 14.63 -0.68 -2.78
CA ASP A 72 15.98 -0.45 -3.34
C ASP A 72 17.01 -0.05 -2.26
#